data_AF-A0A968P377-F1
#
_entry.id   AF-A0A968P377-F1
#
_cell.length_a   1.000
_cell.length_b   1.000
_cell.length_c   1.000
_cell.angle_alpha   90.00
_cell.angle_beta   90.00
_cell.angle_gamma   90.00
#
_symmetry.space_group_name_H-M   'P 1'
#
loop_
_entity.id
_entity.type
_entity.pdbx_description
1 polymer ?
#
loop_
_entity_poly.entity_id
_entity_poly.type
_entity_poly.pdbx_seq_one_letter_code
_entity_poly.pdbx_strand_id
1 'polypeptide(L)' 'MKIISLFSGAGGLDYGFEAAGFETAVAVEMDAWCCKSLRGNRKWAV' A
#
# COMPACT_ATOMS: atom_id res chain seq x y z
N MET A 1 13.31 -3.79 5.02
CA MET A 1 13.65 -2.35 4.83
C MET A 1 12.35 -1.59 4.71
N LYS A 2 12.25 -0.38 5.29
CA LYS A 2 11.00 0.40 5.27
C LYS A 2 10.92 1.29 4.04
N ILE A 3 9.75 1.34 3.42
CA ILE A 3 9.49 2.17 2.24
C ILE A 3 8.29 3.10 2.47
N ILE A 4 8.26 4.18 1.71
CA ILE A 4 7.13 5.09 1.61
C ILE A 4 6.57 4.96 0.19
N SER A 5 5.30 4.64 0.10
CA SER A 5 4.56 4.55 -1.15
C SER A 5 3.84 5.87 -1.39
N LEU A 6 4.15 6.52 -2.51
CA LEU A 6 3.53 7.76 -2.95
C LEU A 6 2.72 7.47 -4.20
N PHE A 7 1.52 8.06 -4.29
CA PHE A 7 0.55 7.76 -5.35
C PHE A 7 0.19 6.27 -5.36
N SER A 8 -0.08 5.73 -4.16
CA SER A 8 -0.26 4.29 -3.93
C SER A 8 -1.43 3.69 -4.71
N GLY A 9 -2.39 4.51 -5.16
CA GLY A 9 -3.58 4.04 -5.87
C GLY A 9 -4.31 2.98 -5.04
N ALA A 10 -4.57 1.81 -5.64
CA ALA A 10 -5.17 0.68 -4.92
C ALA A 10 -4.17 -0.23 -4.19
N GLY A 11 -2.86 0.09 -4.19
CA GLY A 11 -1.82 -0.64 -3.45
C GLY A 11 -1.05 -1.69 -4.26
N GLY A 12 -1.21 -1.71 -5.59
CA GLY A 12 -0.61 -2.71 -6.48
C GLY A 12 0.91 -2.89 -6.31
N LEU A 13 1.63 -1.76 -6.23
CA LEU A 13 3.08 -1.74 -6.08
C LEU A 13 3.52 -2.17 -4.66
N ASP A 14 2.74 -1.76 -3.65
CA ASP A 14 3.00 -2.06 -2.23
C ASP A 14 3.00 -3.58 -2.01
N TYR A 15 2.07 -4.30 -2.65
CA TYR A 15 2.06 -5.77 -2.64
C TYR A 15 3.36 -6.40 -3.16
N GLY A 16 3.89 -5.88 -4.26
CA GLY A 16 5.12 -6.42 -4.85
C GLY A 16 6.32 -6.22 -3.93
N PHE A 17 6.38 -5.07 -3.26
CA PHE A 17 7.43 -4.78 -2.29
C PHE A 17 7.28 -5.61 -1.01
N GLU A 18 6.07 -5.76 -0.49
CA GLU A 18 5.81 -6.59 0.69
C GLU A 18 6.15 -8.07 0.41
N ALA A 19 5.75 -8.60 -0.75
CA ALA A 19 6.13 -9.94 -1.20
C ALA A 19 7.65 -10.11 -1.36
N ALA A 20 8.39 -9.04 -1.63
CA ALA A 20 9.85 -9.03 -1.69
C ALA A 20 10.54 -8.82 -0.32
N GLY A 21 9.78 -8.76 0.78
CA GLY A 21 10.30 -8.61 2.15
C GLY A 21 10.53 -7.17 2.60
N PHE A 22 9.95 -6.19 1.90
CA PHE A 22 9.93 -4.79 2.35
C PHE A 22 8.71 -4.52 3.24
N GLU A 23 8.77 -3.45 4.02
CA GLU A 23 7.66 -3.01 4.87
C GLU A 23 7.18 -1.64 4.38
N THR A 24 5.93 -1.55 3.92
CA THR A 24 5.31 -0.28 3.53
C THR A 24 4.91 0.50 4.80
N ALA A 25 5.78 1.39 5.25
CA ALA A 25 5.55 2.16 6.48
C ALA A 25 4.44 3.21 6.32
N VAL A 26 4.37 3.82 5.13
CA VAL A 26 3.38 4.85 4.80
C VAL A 26 2.95 4.68 3.35
N ALA A 27 1.64 4.74 3.09
CA ALA A 27 1.05 4.80 1.77
C ALA A 27 0.25 6.11 1.65
N VAL A 28 0.55 6.91 0.62
CA VAL A 28 -0.05 8.22 0.38
C VAL A 28 -0.81 8.18 -0.93
N GLU A 29 -2.11 8.47 -0.85
CA GLU A 29 -3.01 8.55 -1.99
C GLU A 29 -3.99 9.71 -1.79
N MET A 30 -4.33 10.39 -2.88
CA MET A 30 -5.23 11.54 -2.90
C MET A 30 -6.66 11.13 -3.25
N ASP A 31 -6.84 10.12 -4.10
CA ASP A 31 -8.16 9.63 -4.48
C ASP A 31 -8.83 8.90 -3.30
N ALA A 32 -10.02 9.37 -2.93
CA ALA A 32 -10.75 8.86 -1.77
C ALA A 32 -11.26 7.42 -1.97
N TRP A 33 -11.55 7.01 -3.21
CA TRP A 33 -11.98 5.64 -3.52
C TRP A 33 -10.82 4.66 -3.40
N CYS A 34 -9.65 5.03 -3.93
CA CYS A 34 -8.40 4.31 -3.75
C CYS A 34 -8.04 4.19 -2.26
N CYS A 35 -8.12 5.29 -1.50
CA CYS A 35 -7.92 5.27 -0.05
C CYS A 35 -8.87 4.32 0.68
N LYS A 36 -10.15 4.29 0.30
CA LYS A 36 -11.14 3.38 0.88
C LYS A 36 -10.79 1.92 0.57
N SER A 37 -10.38 1.63 -0.67
CA SER A 37 -9.93 0.31 -1.10
C SER A 37 -8.69 -0.14 -0.31
N LEU A 38 -7.65 0.70 -0.25
CA LEU A 38 -6.43 0.48 0.53
C LEU A 38 -6.73 0.18 2.00
N ARG A 39 -7.61 0.98 2.64
CA ARG A 39 -7.97 0.80 4.05
C ARG A 39 -8.80 -0.46 4.29
N GLY A 40 -9.70 -0.80 3.37
CA GLY A 40 -10.52 -2.01 3.44
C GLY A 40 -9.68 -3.28 3.33
N ASN A 41 -8.63 -3.23 2.51
CA ASN A 41 -7.74 -4.34 2.31
C ASN A 41 -6.54 -4.35 3.28
N ARG A 42 -6.43 -3.36 4.20
CA ARG A 42 -5.22 -3.11 5.01
C ARG A 42 -4.76 -4.23 5.95
N LYS A 43 -5.59 -5.27 6.13
CA LYS A 43 -5.22 -6.52 6.83
C LYS A 43 -4.72 -7.60 5.85
N TRP A 44 -4.04 -7.17 4.80
CA TRP A 44 -3.48 -8.06 3.77
C TRP A 44 -2.50 -9.03 4.41
N ALA A 45 -2.66 -10.31 4.06
CA ALA A 45 -1.96 -11.45 4.66
C ALA A 45 -0.76 -11.92 3.81
N VAL A 46 -0.20 -11.03 2.99
CA VAL A 46 1.01 -11.32 2.20
C VAL A 46 2.26 -11.26 3.06
#